data_AF-A0A3C1LR44-F1
#
_entry.id   AF-A0A3C1LR44-F1
#
_cell.length_a   1.000
_cell.length_b   1.000
_cell.length_c   1.000
_cell.angle_alpha   90.00
_cell.angle_beta   90.00
_cell.angle_gamma   90.00
#
_symmetry.space_group_name_H-M   'P 1'
#
loop_
_entity.id
_entity.type
_entity.pdbx_description
1 polymer ?
#
loop_
_entity_poly.entity_id
_entity_poly.type
_entity_poly.pdbx_seq_one_letter_code
_entity_poly.pdbx_strand_id
1 'polypeptide(L)' 'MTLVHDSGIFVEPASATAWAAMNKDKDMLKKRFGEEASIRVLLTGIGFKDMAVFDGRVKMPRSRHRPLQLIFLM' A
#
# COMPACT_ATOMS: atom_id res chain seq x y z
N MET A 1 -4.19 7.23 0.55
CA MET A 1 -3.13 6.64 -0.28
C MET A 1 -2.41 5.59 0.54
N THR A 2 -2.47 4.34 0.12
CA THR A 2 -1.86 3.18 0.76
C THR A 2 -0.66 2.73 -0.06
N LEU A 3 0.54 2.71 0.55
CA LEU A 3 1.83 2.58 -0.14
C LEU A 3 1.87 1.41 -1.13
N VAL A 4 1.58 0.18 -0.67
CA VAL A 4 1.66 -1.02 -1.51
C VAL A 4 0.64 -1.01 -2.64
N HIS A 5 -0.63 -0.70 -2.35
CA HIS A 5 -1.70 -0.76 -3.34
C HIS A 5 -1.55 0.30 -4.43
N ASP A 6 -1.05 1.50 -4.08
CA ASP A 6 -1.01 2.63 -5.01
C ASP A 6 0.32 2.72 -5.77
N SER A 7 1.41 2.19 -5.21
CA SER A 7 2.77 2.30 -5.81
C SER A 7 3.42 0.97 -6.17
N GLY A 8 2.90 -0.17 -5.70
CA GLY A 8 3.54 -1.48 -5.83
C GLY A 8 4.79 -1.66 -4.95
N ILE A 9 5.13 -0.69 -4.09
CA ILE A 9 6.31 -0.74 -3.22
C ILE A 9 5.98 -1.52 -1.95
N PHE A 10 6.51 -2.74 -1.84
CA PHE A 10 6.30 -3.62 -0.69
C PHE A 10 7.45 -3.55 0.32
N VAL A 11 7.19 -2.96 1.48
CA VAL A 11 8.18 -2.65 2.53
C VAL A 11 7.75 -3.19 3.89
N GLU A 12 8.72 -3.41 4.77
CA GLU A 12 8.45 -3.86 6.14
C GLU A 12 7.75 -2.77 6.98
N PRO A 13 7.10 -3.11 8.10
CA PRO A 13 6.37 -2.15 8.93
C PRO A 13 7.22 -0.96 9.39
N ALA A 14 8.46 -1.21 9.83
CA ALA A 14 9.37 -0.16 10.27
C ALA A 14 9.65 0.86 9.15
N SER A 15 9.89 0.38 7.93
CA SER A 15 10.09 1.24 6.75
C SER A 15 8.81 2.01 6.36
N ALA A 16 7.64 1.39 6.51
CA ALA A 16 6.36 2.02 6.22
C ALA A 16 6.05 3.21 7.15
N THR A 17 6.65 3.27 8.35
CA THR A 17 6.45 4.39 9.28
C THR A 17 6.94 5.73 8.71
N ALA A 18 8.03 5.73 7.95
CA ALA A 18 8.55 6.95 7.31
C ALA A 18 7.55 7.52 6.28
N TRP A 19 6.89 6.64 5.52
CA TRP A 19 5.83 7.02 4.59
C TRP A 19 4.56 7.50 5.32
N ALA A 20 4.20 6.85 6.43
CA ALA A 20 3.07 7.26 7.24
C ALA A 20 3.27 8.65 7.85
N ALA A 21 4.47 8.95 8.37
CA ALA A 21 4.82 10.25 8.89
C ALA A 21 4.76 11.34 7.81
N MET A 22 5.34 11.09 6.63
CA MET A 22 5.27 12.04 5.50
C MET A 22 3.82 12.36 5.11
N ASN A 23 2.95 11.35 5.01
CA ASN A 23 1.53 11.60 4.70
C ASN A 23 0.81 12.40 5.79
N LYS A 24 1.09 12.11 7.06
CA LYS A 24 0.51 12.85 8.19
C LYS A 24 0.93 14.32 8.17
N ASP A 25 2.19 14.58 7.85
CA ASP A 25 2.79 15.91 7.95
C ASP A 25 2.75 16.69 6.62
N LYS A 26 2.14 16.12 5.57
CA LYS A 26 2.13 16.66 4.20
C LYS A 26 1.72 18.13 4.12
N ASP A 27 0.65 18.53 4.80
CA ASP A 27 0.16 19.92 4.74
C ASP A 27 1.10 20.89 5.47
N MET A 28 1.73 20.43 6.56
CA MET A 28 2.77 21.19 7.26
C MET A 28 4.00 21.36 6.37
N LEU A 29 4.44 20.29 5.70
CA LEU A 29 5.59 20.32 4.79
C LEU A 29 5.35 21.27 3.61
N LYS A 30 4.16 21.23 3.00
CA LYS A 30 3.76 22.18 1.95
C LYS A 30 3.77 23.62 2.43
N LYS A 31 3.19 23.90 3.59
CA LYS A 31 3.18 25.25 4.18
C LYS A 31 4.60 25.76 4.48
N ARG A 32 5.50 24.87 4.91
CA ARG A 32 6.84 25.22 5.35
C ARG A 32 7.86 25.34 4.21
N PHE A 33 7.75 24.48 3.19
CA PHE A 33 8.75 24.35 2.13
C PHE A 33 8.23 24.70 0.73
N GLY A 34 6.93 25.01 0.59
CA GLY A 34 6.27 25.33 -0.67
C GLY A 34 5.58 24.13 -1.32
N GLU A 35 4.61 24.41 -2.20
CA GLU A 35 3.84 23.38 -2.92
C GLU A 35 4.72 22.53 -3.87
N GLU A 36 5.80 23.10 -4.38
CA GLU A 36 6.74 22.46 -5.33
C GLU A 36 7.90 21.71 -4.62
N ALA A 37 7.79 21.48 -3.31
CA ALA A 37 8.84 20.80 -2.55
C ALA A 37 8.96 19.31 -2.95
N SER A 38 10.19 18.87 -3.25
CA SER A 38 10.50 17.45 -3.46
C SER A 38 10.91 16.79 -2.14
N ILE A 39 10.16 15.78 -1.73
CA ILE A 39 10.40 15.05 -0.48
C ILE A 39 10.90 13.65 -0.82
N ARG A 40 12.04 13.25 -0.23
CA ARG A 40 12.55 11.87 -0.30
C ARG A 40 12.17 11.13 0.96
N VAL A 41 11.53 9.98 0.81
CA VAL A 41 11.21 9.05 1.90
C VAL A 41 12.15 7.86 1.79
N LEU A 42 12.95 7.61 2.82
CA LEU A 42 13.85 6.46 2.86
C LEU A 42 13.10 5.21 3.33
N LEU A 43 13.06 4.20 2.48
CA LEU A 43 12.45 2.91 2.76
C LEU A 43 13.58 1.87 2.91
N THR A 44 13.89 1.49 4.15
CA THR A 44 15.13 0.78 4.49
C THR A 44 15.08 -0.72 4.25
N GLY A 45 13.90 -1.33 4.24
CA GLY A 45 13.74 -2.78 4.14
C GLY A 45 12.47 -3.22 3.44
N ILE A 46 12.62 -4.33 2.72
CA ILE A 46 11.56 -4.99 1.94
C ILE A 46 10.57 -5.71 2.85
N GLY A 47 9.31 -5.82 2.42
CA GLY A 47 8.24 -6.42 3.24
C GLY A 47 8.48 -7.89 3.60
N PHE A 48 9.26 -8.62 2.79
CA PHE A 48 9.59 -10.02 3.05
C PHE A 48 10.44 -10.24 4.32
N LYS A 49 11.04 -9.18 4.89
CA LYS A 49 11.80 -9.29 6.14
C LYS A 49 10.91 -9.58 7.35
N ASP A 50 9.65 -9.17 7.31
CA ASP A 50 8.75 -9.24 8.45
C ASP A 50 7.40 -9.82 8.03
N MET A 51 7.40 -11.07 7.56
CA MET A 51 6.19 -11.75 7.13
C MET A 51 5.27 -12.15 8.29
N ALA A 52 5.72 -12.06 9.54
CA ALA A 52 4.91 -12.33 10.72
C ALA A 52 3.75 -11.32 10.88
N VAL A 53 3.91 -10.10 10.37
CA VAL A 53 2.83 -9.10 10.35
C VAL A 53 1.82 -9.30 9.22
N PHE A 54 2.14 -10.16 8.25
CA PHE A 54 1.25 -10.47 7.14
C PHE A 54 0.26 -11.57 7.55
N ASP A 55 -1.03 -11.29 7.46
CA ASP A 55 -2.09 -12.20 7.90
C ASP A 55 -2.37 -13.36 6.92
N GLY A 56 -1.63 -13.43 5.81
CA GLY A 56 -1.82 -14.45 4.77
C GLY A 56 -3.09 -14.25 3.93
N ARG A 57 -3.89 -13.20 4.19
CA ARG A 57 -5.21 -13.05 3.57
C ARG A 57 -5.13 -12.18 2.33
N VAL A 58 -5.02 -12.84 1.19
CA VAL A 58 -5.37 -12.22 -0.08
C VAL A 58 -6.89 -12.32 -0.25
N LYS A 59 -7.59 -11.18 -0.20
CA LYS A 59 -9.01 -11.15 -0.57
C LYS A 59 -9.13 -11.14 -2.09
N MET A 60 -9.79 -12.16 -2.63
CA MET A 60 -10.20 -12.12 -4.03
C MET A 60 -11.15 -10.94 -4.23
N PRO A 61 -10.94 -10.09 -5.25
CA PRO A 61 -11.89 -9.03 -5.56
C PRO A 61 -13.26 -9.64 -5.85
N ARG A 62 -14.34 -8.93 -5.49
CA ARG A 62 -15.69 -9.34 -5.88
C ARG A 62 -15.73 -9.47 -7.40
N SER A 63 -16.12 -10.65 -7.88
CA SER A 63 -16.31 -10.89 -9.31
C SER A 63 -17.23 -9.82 -9.90
N ARG A 64 -16.80 -9.16 -10.98
CA ARG A 64 -17.66 -8.29 -11.80
C ARG A 64 -18.58 -9.07 -12.73
N HIS A 65 -18.42 -10.39 -12.83
CA HIS A 65 -19.28 -11.26 -13.63
C HIS A 65 -20.22 -12.05 -12.70
N ARG A 66 -21.49 -12.20 -13.12
CA ARG A 66 -22.47 -13.07 -12.46
C ARG A 66 -21.81 -14.43 -12.15
N PRO A 67 -22.14 -15.08 -11.02
CA PRO A 67 -21.62 -16.43 -10.78
C PRO A 67 -21.97 -17.28 -12.01
N LEU A 68 -20.95 -17.88 -12.62
CA LEU A 68 -21.12 -18.88 -13.68
C LEU A 68 -22.00 -19.97 -13.09
N GLN A 69 -23.30 -19.96 -13.43
CA GLN A 69 -24.12 -21.15 -13.31
C GLN A 69 -23.46 -22.16 -14.24
N LEU A 70 -22.81 -23.16 -13.64
CA LEU A 70 -22.40 -24.36 -14.35
C LEU A 70 -23.70 -24.97 -14.91
N ILE A 71 -23.99 -24.70 -16.18
CA ILE A 71 -24.98 -25.48 -16.91
C ILE A 71 -24.28 -26.81 -17.17
N PHE A 72 -24.57 -27.79 -16.31
CA PHE A 72 -24.29 -29.18 -16.63
C PHE A 72 -25.24 -29.56 -17.76
N LEU A 73 -24.72 -29.51 -18.99
CA LEU A 73 -25.35 -30.17 -20.13
C LEU A 73 -24.71 -31.56 -20.24
N MET A 74 -25.22 -32.52 -19.45
CA MET A 74 -25.32 -33.95 -19.78
C MET A 74 -26.44 -34.55 -18.94
#